data_AF-A0AAZ1X540-F1
#
_entry.id   AF-A0AAZ1X540-F1
#
_cell.length_a   1.000
_cell.length_b   1.000
_cell.length_c   1.000
_cell.angle_alpha   90.00
_cell.angle_beta   90.00
_cell.angle_gamma   90.00
#
_symmetry.space_group_name_H-M   'P 1'
#
loop_
_entity.id
_entity.type
_entity.pdbx_description
1 polymer ?
#
loop_
_entity_poly.entity_id
_entity_poly.type
_entity_poly.pdbx_seq_one_letter_code
_entity_poly.pdbx_strand_id
1 'polypeptide(L)'
;NSVRHWIPEYASLAQPLQNLIYGKNLALKDKLEWTPEAEKAFSNLKLALQTRTVLALPDYDKPFYLHVDGGAGYMKAVLTQAFGEKQRPLAFYSCKLDSVASGLPTCVQACAAAAEAVKKSLKAITSQIKPQKQQHNKQ
;
A
#
# COMPACT_ATOMS: atom_id res chain seq x y z
N ASN A 1 -1.74 -5.54 -10.76
CA ASN A 1 -1.06 -4.84 -9.64
C ASN A 1 -1.44 -3.36 -9.49
N SER A 2 -2.18 -2.74 -10.42
CA SER A 2 -2.37 -1.28 -10.46
C SER A 2 -3.34 -0.69 -9.41
N VAL A 3 -4.32 -1.46 -8.94
CA VAL A 3 -5.39 -0.97 -8.05
C VAL A 3 -5.09 -1.08 -6.55
N ARG A 4 -3.94 -1.65 -6.14
CA ARG A 4 -3.61 -1.89 -4.72
C ARG A 4 -3.60 -0.61 -3.90
N HIS A 5 -3.12 0.49 -4.48
CA HIS A 5 -3.01 1.78 -3.79
C HIS A 5 -4.36 2.50 -3.61
N TRP A 6 -5.44 1.93 -4.14
CA TRP A 6 -6.79 2.48 -4.06
C TRP A 6 -7.57 1.85 -2.90
N ILE A 7 -7.11 0.70 -2.42
CA ILE A 7 -7.77 -0.07 -1.37
C ILE A 7 -7.04 0.16 -0.05
N PRO A 8 -7.71 0.75 0.97
CA PRO A 8 -7.17 0.79 2.32
C PRO A 8 -6.88 -0.62 2.84
N GLU A 9 -5.75 -0.80 3.53
CA GLU A 9 -5.40 -2.06 4.19
C GLU A 9 -5.33 -3.29 3.26
N TYR A 10 -5.08 -3.09 1.96
CA TYR A 10 -5.02 -4.16 0.97
C TYR A 10 -4.20 -5.40 1.41
N ALA A 11 -3.04 -5.20 2.05
CA ALA A 11 -2.15 -6.30 2.43
C ALA A 11 -2.78 -7.27 3.43
N SER A 12 -3.53 -6.78 4.42
CA SER A 12 -4.22 -7.65 5.39
C SER A 12 -5.42 -8.33 4.72
N LEU A 13 -6.19 -7.60 3.91
CA LEU A 13 -7.34 -8.14 3.17
C LEU A 13 -6.95 -9.25 2.20
N ALA A 14 -5.82 -9.10 1.52
CA ALA A 14 -5.35 -10.07 0.52
C ALA A 14 -4.59 -11.25 1.14
N GLN A 15 -4.26 -11.22 2.43
CA GLN A 15 -3.43 -12.25 3.08
C GLN A 15 -4.00 -13.67 2.91
N PRO A 16 -5.31 -13.94 3.13
CA PRO A 16 -5.84 -15.30 2.99
C PRO A 16 -5.64 -15.86 1.57
N LEU A 17 -5.80 -15.01 0.55
CA LEU A 17 -5.57 -15.37 -0.84
C LEU A 17 -4.10 -15.61 -1.13
N GLN A 18 -3.20 -14.80 -0.56
CA GLN A 18 -1.76 -15.00 -0.70
C GLN A 18 -1.31 -16.30 -0.04
N ASN A 19 -1.86 -16.66 1.12
CA ASN A 19 -1.55 -17.92 1.80
C ASN A 19 -1.98 -19.13 0.97
N LEU A 20 -3.12 -19.06 0.26
CA LEU A 20 -3.54 -20.16 -0.63
C LEU A 20 -2.57 -20.38 -1.78
N ILE A 21 -2.04 -19.31 -2.37
CA ILE A 21 -1.16 -19.39 -3.55
C ILE A 21 0.28 -19.73 -3.14
N TYR A 22 0.83 -19.02 -2.17
CA TYR A 22 2.25 -19.09 -1.81
C TYR A 22 2.53 -19.98 -0.60
N GLY A 23 1.52 -20.32 0.20
CA GLY A 23 1.70 -21.11 1.42
C GLY A 23 1.88 -22.61 1.18
N LYS A 24 1.49 -23.12 0.00
CA LYS A 24 1.52 -24.57 -0.31
C LYS A 24 2.52 -24.94 -1.43
N ASN A 25 3.41 -24.04 -1.88
CA ASN A 25 4.32 -24.27 -3.03
C ASN A 25 3.61 -24.93 -4.23
N LEU A 26 2.39 -24.48 -4.53
CA LEU A 26 1.58 -25.06 -5.60
C LEU A 26 2.21 -24.77 -6.96
N ALA A 27 2.34 -25.80 -7.78
CA ALA A 27 2.59 -25.62 -9.20
C ALA A 27 1.37 -25.02 -9.89
N LEU A 28 1.56 -24.33 -11.02
CA LEU A 28 0.47 -23.72 -11.81
C LEU A 28 -0.66 -24.69 -12.20
N LYS A 29 -0.40 -26.00 -12.20
CA LYS A 29 -1.35 -27.05 -12.57
C LYS A 29 -2.04 -27.69 -11.36
N ASP A 30 -1.59 -27.39 -10.15
CA ASP A 30 -2.15 -27.98 -8.95
C ASP A 30 -3.53 -27.39 -8.65
N LYS A 31 -4.40 -28.21 -8.09
CA LYS A 31 -5.75 -27.76 -7.70
C LYS A 31 -5.64 -26.83 -6.50
N LEU A 32 -6.12 -25.60 -6.67
CA LEU A 32 -6.28 -24.64 -5.59
C LEU A 32 -7.56 -24.97 -4.81
N GLU A 33 -7.41 -25.41 -3.56
CA GLU A 33 -8.54 -25.61 -2.66
C GLU A 33 -9.08 -24.26 -2.20
N TRP A 34 -10.29 -23.91 -2.63
CA TRP A 34 -10.93 -22.66 -2.28
C TRP A 34 -11.59 -22.75 -0.90
N THR A 35 -11.01 -22.06 0.08
CA THR A 35 -11.48 -22.07 1.47
C THR A 35 -12.54 -20.98 1.73
N PRO A 36 -13.44 -21.12 2.72
CA PRO A 36 -14.38 -20.07 3.11
C PRO A 36 -13.70 -18.71 3.44
N GLU A 37 -12.52 -18.75 4.05
CA GLU A 37 -11.73 -17.56 4.38
C GLU A 37 -11.26 -16.81 3.13
N ALA A 38 -10.96 -17.56 2.07
CA ALA A 38 -10.54 -17.02 0.78
C ALA A 38 -11.72 -16.40 0.03
N GLU A 39 -12.89 -17.04 0.06
CA GLU A 39 -14.12 -16.46 -0.49
C GLU A 39 -14.45 -15.14 0.20
N LYS A 40 -14.36 -15.10 1.53
CA LYS A 40 -14.58 -13.87 2.31
C LYS A 40 -13.58 -12.78 1.95
N ALA A 41 -12.28 -13.10 1.87
CA ALA A 41 -11.25 -12.16 1.46
C ALA A 41 -11.48 -11.61 0.05
N PHE A 42 -11.85 -12.47 -0.90
CA PHE A 42 -12.16 -12.08 -2.27
C PHE A 42 -13.39 -11.17 -2.36
N SER A 43 -14.45 -11.51 -1.64
CA SER A 43 -15.66 -10.70 -1.54
C SER A 43 -15.40 -9.32 -0.92
N ASN A 44 -14.61 -9.26 0.15
CA ASN A 44 -14.21 -8.00 0.77
C ASN A 44 -13.39 -7.12 -0.18
N LEU A 45 -12.48 -7.71 -0.96
CA LEU A 45 -11.70 -6.97 -1.96
C LEU A 45 -12.59 -6.43 -3.09
N LYS A 46 -13.58 -7.21 -3.55
CA LYS A 46 -14.57 -6.73 -4.52
C LYS A 46 -15.34 -5.53 -3.97
N LEU A 47 -15.83 -5.63 -2.74
CA LEU A 47 -16.55 -4.54 -2.09
C LEU A 47 -15.67 -3.31 -1.93
N ALA A 48 -14.43 -3.47 -1.49
CA ALA A 48 -13.49 -2.36 -1.34
C ALA A 48 -13.18 -1.66 -2.68
N LEU A 49 -13.16 -2.40 -3.79
CA LEU A 49 -13.03 -1.83 -5.14
C LEU A 49 -14.29 -1.10 -5.60
N GLN A 50 -15.48 -1.60 -5.26
CA GLN A 50 -16.75 -0.97 -5.58
C GLN A 50 -16.97 0.31 -4.78
N THR A 51 -16.50 0.32 -3.54
CA THR A 51 -16.58 1.47 -2.63
C THR A 51 -15.51 2.49 -3.02
N ARG A 52 -15.80 3.25 -4.09
CA ARG A 52 -14.87 4.20 -4.73
C ARG A 52 -14.26 5.17 -3.71
N THR A 53 -13.02 4.92 -3.30
CA THR A 53 -12.16 5.93 -2.68
C THR A 53 -11.74 6.92 -3.76
N VAL A 54 -12.24 8.16 -3.67
CA VAL A 54 -11.82 9.23 -4.57
C VAL A 54 -10.40 9.64 -4.17
N LEU A 55 -9.42 9.06 -4.85
CA LEU A 55 -8.03 9.51 -4.76
C LEU A 55 -7.87 10.80 -5.54
N ALA A 56 -7.23 11.79 -4.93
CA ALA A 56 -6.86 13.03 -5.60
C ALA A 56 -5.55 12.85 -6.39
N LEU A 57 -5.38 13.67 -7.42
CA LEU A 57 -4.10 13.79 -8.12
C LEU A 57 -3.12 14.59 -7.24
N PRO A 58 -1.84 14.22 -7.22
CA PRO A 58 -0.83 14.94 -6.44
C PRO A 58 -0.58 16.33 -7.03
N ASP A 59 -0.54 17.32 -6.14
CA ASP A 59 -0.19 18.71 -6.42
C ASP A 59 1.21 18.98 -5.82
N TYR A 60 2.25 19.02 -6.65
CA TYR A 60 3.63 19.05 -6.16
C TYR A 60 4.05 20.40 -5.55
N ASP A 61 3.21 21.43 -5.68
CA ASP A 61 3.41 22.73 -5.04
C ASP A 61 2.91 22.74 -3.59
N LYS A 62 2.25 21.66 -3.14
CA LYS A 62 1.72 21.50 -1.79
C LYS A 62 2.49 20.47 -0.97
N PRO A 63 2.60 20.68 0.36
CA PRO A 63 3.21 19.69 1.24
C PRO A 63 2.41 18.39 1.24
N PHE A 64 3.12 17.27 1.23
CA PHE A 64 2.57 15.94 1.41
C PHE A 64 2.51 15.59 2.90
N TYR A 65 1.45 14.91 3.31
CA TYR A 65 1.30 14.36 4.66
C TYR A 65 1.21 12.84 4.57
N LEU A 66 1.98 12.14 5.39
CA LEU A 66 1.96 10.68 5.44
C LEU A 66 1.49 10.25 6.83
N HIS A 67 0.29 9.66 6.88
CA HIS A 67 -0.24 9.09 8.10
C HIS A 67 0.07 7.59 8.10
N VAL A 68 0.68 7.09 9.18
CA VAL A 68 1.11 5.70 9.29
C VAL A 68 0.54 5.10 10.57
N ASP A 69 0.03 3.88 10.43
CA ASP A 69 -0.36 3.01 11.52
C ASP A 69 0.40 1.67 11.37
N GLY A 70 1.05 1.24 12.45
CA GLY A 70 1.87 0.04 12.50
C GLY A 70 1.47 -0.82 13.68
N GLY A 71 1.03 -2.06 13.40
CA GLY A 71 0.61 -2.99 14.43
C GLY A 71 0.18 -4.33 13.86
N ALA A 72 0.10 -5.34 14.73
CA ALA A 72 -0.25 -6.72 14.37
C ALA A 72 0.59 -7.30 13.21
N GLY A 73 1.85 -6.86 13.06
CA GLY A 73 2.75 -7.28 11.99
C GLY A 73 2.48 -6.63 10.62
N TYR A 74 1.67 -5.58 10.57
CA TYR A 74 1.33 -4.87 9.33
C TYR A 74 1.63 -3.38 9.42
N MET A 75 2.04 -2.83 8.29
CA MET A 75 2.04 -1.39 8.02
C MET A 75 0.80 -1.03 7.22
N LYS A 76 0.14 0.05 7.64
CA LYS A 76 -0.92 0.74 6.91
C LYS A 76 -0.54 2.22 6.85
N ALA A 77 -0.64 2.81 5.68
CA ALA A 77 -0.36 4.23 5.53
C ALA A 77 -1.25 4.88 4.47
N VAL A 78 -1.52 6.16 4.65
CA VAL A 78 -2.20 7.00 3.66
C VAL A 78 -1.38 8.25 3.41
N LEU A 79 -1.09 8.50 2.13
CA LEU A 79 -0.50 9.74 1.66
C LEU A 79 -1.64 10.71 1.34
N THR A 80 -1.60 11.91 1.91
CA THR A 80 -2.63 12.93 1.78
C THR A 80 -2.05 14.29 1.42
N GLN A 81 -2.90 15.18 0.90
CA GLN A 81 -2.61 16.59 0.74
C GLN A 81 -3.80 17.44 1.17
N ALA A 82 -3.50 18.66 1.63
CA ALA A 82 -4.52 19.62 1.99
C ALA A 82 -5.33 20.07 0.77
N PHE A 83 -6.65 20.09 0.92
CA PHE A 83 -7.61 20.61 -0.04
C PHE A 83 -8.64 21.47 0.71
N GLY A 84 -8.40 22.78 0.76
CA GLY A 84 -9.09 23.67 1.69
C GLY A 84 -8.78 23.25 3.14
N GLU A 85 -9.82 23.10 3.96
CA GLU A 85 -9.70 22.68 5.36
C GLU A 85 -9.63 21.15 5.55
N LYS A 86 -9.71 20.36 4.47
CA LYS A 86 -9.76 18.88 4.53
C LYS A 86 -8.49 18.26 3.97
N GLN A 87 -8.13 17.08 4.45
CA GLN A 87 -7.10 16.24 3.83
C GLN A 87 -7.73 15.31 2.78
N ARG A 88 -7.14 15.24 1.60
CA ARG A 88 -7.57 14.30 0.54
C ARG A 88 -6.53 13.19 0.37
N PRO A 89 -6.95 11.91 0.32
CA PRO A 89 -6.04 10.80 0.05
C PRO A 89 -5.55 10.83 -1.39
N LEU A 90 -4.25 10.64 -1.58
CA LEU A 90 -3.59 10.46 -2.85
C LEU A 90 -3.30 8.99 -3.14
N ALA A 91 -2.91 8.24 -2.10
CA ALA A 91 -2.62 6.81 -2.19
C ALA A 91 -2.69 6.14 -0.82
N PHE A 92 -3.10 4.88 -0.81
CA PHE A 92 -3.00 3.98 0.34
C PHE A 92 -1.82 3.03 0.14
N TYR A 93 -1.07 2.78 1.19
CA TYR A 93 0.01 1.80 1.22
C TYR A 93 -0.27 0.81 2.34
N SER A 94 -0.05 -0.46 2.05
CA SER A 94 -0.08 -1.48 3.09
C SER A 94 0.90 -2.59 2.74
N CYS A 95 1.57 -3.13 3.75
CA CYS A 95 2.38 -4.33 3.60
C CYS A 95 2.50 -5.06 4.93
N LYS A 96 2.79 -6.36 4.84
CA LYS A 96 3.27 -7.10 6.00
C LYS A 96 4.68 -6.61 6.34
N LEU A 97 4.96 -6.44 7.64
CA LEU A 97 6.31 -6.21 8.12
C LEU A 97 7.11 -7.51 7.99
N ASP A 98 8.44 -7.42 7.92
CA ASP A 98 9.27 -8.62 7.92
C ASP A 98 9.12 -9.41 9.23
N SER A 99 9.63 -10.64 9.27
CA SER A 99 9.47 -11.53 10.42
C SER A 99 10.09 -10.98 11.70
N VAL A 100 11.19 -10.23 11.58
CA VAL A 100 11.86 -9.61 12.73
C VAL A 100 10.99 -8.48 13.24
N ALA A 101 10.65 -7.52 12.38
CA ALA A 101 9.83 -6.38 12.78
C ALA A 101 8.46 -6.81 13.34
N SER A 102 7.81 -7.80 12.73
CA SER A 102 6.51 -8.32 13.18
C SER A 102 6.53 -8.97 14.57
N GLY A 103 7.70 -9.47 15.01
CA GLY A 103 7.88 -10.08 16.33
C GLY A 103 8.18 -9.08 17.45
N LEU A 104 8.40 -7.81 17.14
CA LEU A 104 8.75 -6.77 18.11
C LEU A 104 7.50 -6.16 18.78
N PRO A 105 7.66 -5.44 19.91
CA PRO A 105 6.57 -4.70 20.54
C PRO A 105 5.92 -3.66 19.60
N THR A 106 4.65 -3.35 19.82
CA THR A 106 3.85 -2.45 18.96
C THR A 106 4.52 -1.10 18.70
N CYS A 107 5.15 -0.49 19.70
CA CYS A 107 5.84 0.79 19.53
C CYS A 107 7.01 0.69 18.53
N VAL A 108 7.73 -0.43 18.53
CA VAL A 108 8.84 -0.67 17.61
C VAL A 108 8.31 -1.05 16.22
N GLN A 109 7.21 -1.80 16.14
CA GLN A 109 6.49 -2.04 14.89
C GLN A 109 6.05 -0.73 14.23
N ALA A 110 5.58 0.24 15.01
CA ALA A 110 5.18 1.55 14.50
C ALA A 110 6.36 2.29 13.85
N CYS A 111 7.56 2.24 14.45
CA CYS A 111 8.77 2.81 13.85
C CYS A 111 9.17 2.10 12.55
N ALA A 112 9.13 0.77 12.52
CA ALA A 112 9.42 -0.02 11.32
C ALA A 112 8.40 0.29 10.19
N ALA A 113 7.12 0.38 10.56
CA ALA A 113 6.04 0.75 9.66
C ALA A 113 6.24 2.17 9.08
N ALA A 114 6.62 3.15 9.91
CA ALA A 114 6.90 4.50 9.47
C ALA A 114 8.05 4.55 8.44
N ALA A 115 9.16 3.85 8.72
CA ALA A 115 10.29 3.76 7.80
C ALA A 115 9.89 3.12 6.45
N GLU A 116 9.10 2.05 6.49
CA GLU A 116 8.65 1.35 5.30
C GLU A 116 7.63 2.17 4.49
N ALA A 117 6.74 2.89 5.17
CA ALA A 117 5.78 3.78 4.53
C ALA A 117 6.48 4.89 3.74
N VAL A 118 7.53 5.51 4.31
CA VAL A 118 8.34 6.54 3.64
C VAL A 118 8.99 5.99 2.37
N LYS A 119 9.59 4.79 2.44
CA LYS A 119 10.20 4.14 1.27
C LYS A 119 9.18 3.92 0.15
N LYS A 120 7.97 3.45 0.49
CA LYS A 120 6.92 3.16 -0.49
C LYS A 120 6.29 4.43 -1.08
N SER A 121 6.12 5.48 -0.28
CA SER A 121 5.55 6.75 -0.74
C SER A 121 6.54 7.59 -1.54
N LEU A 122 7.85 7.35 -1.42
CA LEU A 122 8.91 8.13 -2.06
C LEU A 122 8.65 8.35 -3.55
N LYS A 123 8.34 7.29 -4.31
CA LYS A 123 8.08 7.40 -5.75
C LYS A 123 6.91 8.34 -6.08
N ALA A 124 5.85 8.33 -5.28
CA ALA A 124 4.69 9.20 -5.50
C ALA A 124 5.04 10.66 -5.19
N ILE A 125 5.85 10.91 -4.16
CA ILE A 125 6.29 12.24 -3.75
C ILE A 125 7.30 12.82 -4.76
N THR A 126 8.21 12.00 -5.28
CA THR A 126 9.31 12.48 -6.13
C THR A 126 9.05 12.34 -7.63
N SER A 127 7.86 11.91 -8.07
CA SER A 127 7.63 11.55 -9.47
C SER A 127 7.83 12.70 -10.47
N GLN A 128 7.77 13.97 -10.03
CA GLN A 128 8.11 15.14 -10.86
C GLN A 128 9.57 15.60 -10.77
N ILE A 129 10.37 15.11 -9.82
CA ILE A 129 11.78 15.50 -9.63
C ILE A 129 12.70 14.78 -10.64
N LYS A 130 12.17 14.07 -11.64
CA LYS A 130 13.02 13.55 -12.73
C LYS A 130 13.70 14.74 -13.42
N PRO A 131 15.05 14.82 -13.41
CA PRO A 131 15.73 15.99 -13.94
C PRO A 131 15.47 16.11 -15.44
N GLN A 132 15.08 17.31 -15.89
CA GLN A 132 15.06 17.74 -17.30
C GLN A 132 16.47 17.79 -17.95
N LYS A 133 17.46 17.06 -17.42
CA LYS A 133 18.82 17.03 -17.98
C LYS A 133 18.93 15.99 -19.08
N GLN A 134 18.28 16.22 -20.23
CA GLN A 134 18.61 15.55 -21.49
C GLN A 134 17.94 16.17 -22.73
N GLN A 135 17.89 17.51 -22.86
CA GLN A 135 17.52 18.14 -24.15
C GLN A 135 18.38 19.36 -24.57
N HIS A 136 19.39 19.76 -23.80
CA HIS A 136 20.26 20.90 -24.17
C HIS A 136 21.74 20.52 -24.22
N ASN A 137 22.08 19.45 -24.94
CA ASN A 137 23.46 19.27 -25.43
C ASN A 137 23.46 18.43 -26.72
N LYS A 138 22.96 19.06 -27.78
CA LYS A 138 23.36 18.80 -29.17
C LYS A 138 23.44 20.16 -29.87
N GLN A 139 24.60 20.80 -29.77
CA GLN A 139 25.16 21.65 -30.81
C GLN A 139 26.57 21.14 -31.05
#